data_AF-A0A947HW71-F1
#
_entry.id   AF-A0A947HW71-F1
#
_cell.length_a   1.000
_cell.length_b   1.000
_cell.length_c   1.000
_cell.angle_alpha   90.00
_cell.angle_beta   90.00
_cell.angle_gamma   90.00
#
_symmetry.space_group_name_H-M   'P 1'
#
loop_
_entity.id
_entity.type
_entity.pdbx_description
1 polymer ?
#
loop_
_entity_poly.entity_id
_entity_poly.type
_entity_poly.pdbx_seq_one_letter_code
_entity_poly.pdbx_strand_id
1 'polypeptide(L)'
;MDFIPEHARLRMFPSLAAQASAIAARQPMPNDYTDSLLHARRVVPQLISQEHLKWLESWDFGLGYVPLDIFDLFHRLSIEMSRVLTVAANPDLQEWLREGNRAQLFKCLPAANDLFLRMIEFARTVVSESVTEDRLGSRVLAHGHSDDYAKQRIASAWRRSAQALLHAYREVVEGAAHS
;
A
#
# COMPACT_ATOMS: atom_id res chain seq x y z
N MET A 1 -16.57 -52.22 -6.97
CA MET A 1 -16.17 -50.83 -6.64
C MET A 1 -14.84 -50.61 -7.32
N ASP A 2 -14.86 -50.20 -8.59
CA ASP A 2 -13.66 -50.07 -9.43
C ASP A 2 -12.88 -48.83 -9.03
N PHE A 3 -11.74 -49.04 -8.37
CA PHE A 3 -10.83 -47.99 -7.97
C PHE A 3 -9.90 -47.70 -9.16
N ILE A 4 -10.19 -46.64 -9.92
CA ILE A 4 -9.29 -46.20 -10.99
C ILE A 4 -8.01 -45.66 -10.34
N PRO A 5 -6.84 -46.26 -10.61
CA PRO A 5 -5.58 -45.80 -10.03
C PRO A 5 -5.28 -44.35 -10.42
N GLU A 6 -4.71 -43.58 -9.50
CA GLU A 6 -4.48 -42.13 -9.64
C GLU A 6 -3.66 -41.77 -10.89
N HIS A 7 -2.72 -42.63 -11.27
CA HIS A 7 -1.92 -42.49 -12.49
C HIS A 7 -2.73 -42.63 -13.79
N ALA A 8 -3.84 -43.37 -13.77
CA ALA A 8 -4.75 -43.48 -14.91
C ALA A 8 -5.67 -42.25 -15.04
N ARG A 9 -6.09 -41.63 -13.92
CA ARG A 9 -6.83 -40.35 -13.92
C ARG A 9 -6.01 -39.20 -14.50
N LEU A 10 -4.72 -39.11 -14.15
CA LEU A 10 -3.81 -38.06 -14.62
C LEU A 10 -3.53 -38.13 -16.14
N ARG A 11 -3.57 -39.34 -16.73
CA ARG A 11 -3.43 -39.54 -18.18
C ARG A 11 -4.69 -39.21 -18.97
N MET A 12 -5.87 -39.49 -18.42
CA MET A 12 -7.14 -39.25 -19.12
C MET A 12 -7.56 -37.78 -19.10
N PHE A 13 -7.17 -37.02 -18.08
CA PHE A 13 -7.55 -35.61 -17.95
C PHE A 13 -6.36 -34.73 -17.53
N PRO A 14 -5.32 -34.60 -18.38
CA PRO A 14 -4.14 -33.79 -18.06
C PRO A 14 -4.49 -32.32 -17.79
N SER A 15 -5.58 -31.81 -18.39
CA SER A 15 -6.11 -30.48 -18.12
C SER A 15 -6.66 -30.32 -16.70
N LEU A 16 -7.27 -31.36 -16.11
CA LEU A 16 -7.75 -31.32 -14.72
C LEU A 16 -6.60 -31.41 -13.72
N ALA A 17 -5.53 -32.13 -14.03
CA ALA A 17 -4.33 -32.19 -13.19
C ALA A 17 -3.56 -30.85 -13.18
N ALA A 18 -3.44 -30.22 -14.34
CA ALA A 18 -2.87 -28.88 -14.48
C ALA A 18 -3.74 -27.82 -13.79
N GLN A 19 -5.07 -27.92 -13.92
CA GLN A 19 -6.00 -27.05 -13.20
C GLN A 19 -5.97 -27.29 -11.69
N ALA A 20 -5.92 -28.54 -11.22
CA ALA A 20 -5.82 -28.85 -9.79
C ALA A 20 -4.49 -28.36 -9.20
N SER A 21 -3.39 -28.46 -9.94
CA SER A 21 -2.09 -27.90 -9.54
C SER A 21 -2.10 -26.38 -9.55
N ALA A 22 -2.77 -25.74 -10.52
CA ALA A 22 -2.97 -24.29 -10.55
C ALA A 22 -3.91 -23.81 -9.42
N ILE A 23 -4.91 -24.60 -9.03
CA ILE A 23 -5.82 -24.34 -7.92
C ILE A 23 -5.09 -24.56 -6.58
N ALA A 24 -4.21 -25.56 -6.47
CA ALA A 24 -3.39 -25.81 -5.28
C ALA A 24 -2.20 -24.84 -5.13
N ALA A 25 -1.70 -24.28 -6.23
CA ALA A 25 -0.66 -23.25 -6.25
C ALA A 25 -1.21 -21.84 -6.03
N ARG A 26 -2.52 -21.63 -6.18
CA ARG A 26 -3.20 -20.43 -5.68
C ARG A 26 -3.14 -20.51 -4.17
N GLN A 27 -2.27 -19.71 -3.56
CA GLN A 27 -2.49 -19.37 -2.16
C GLN A 27 -3.94 -18.89 -2.04
N PRO A 28 -4.75 -19.46 -1.14
CA PRO A 28 -6.11 -19.02 -0.96
C PRO A 28 -6.09 -17.52 -0.67
N MET A 29 -7.16 -16.84 -1.09
CA MET A 29 -7.44 -15.43 -0.79
C MET A 29 -6.93 -15.06 0.61
N PRO A 30 -6.33 -13.88 0.75
CA PRO A 30 -5.32 -13.64 1.76
C PRO A 30 -5.95 -13.71 3.15
N ASN A 31 -5.70 -14.81 3.86
CA ASN A 31 -6.05 -15.04 5.26
C ASN A 31 -7.54 -14.80 5.64
N ASP A 32 -7.97 -15.27 6.82
CA ASP A 32 -9.19 -14.72 7.41
C ASP A 32 -8.96 -13.22 7.68
N TYR A 33 -10.01 -12.38 7.61
CA TYR A 33 -9.90 -10.94 7.86
C TYR A 33 -9.17 -10.67 9.19
N THR A 34 -9.49 -11.46 10.22
CA THR A 34 -8.85 -11.41 11.55
C THR A 34 -7.33 -11.63 11.48
N ASP A 35 -6.87 -12.65 10.75
CA ASP A 35 -5.46 -12.96 10.59
C ASP A 35 -4.75 -11.86 9.78
N SER A 36 -5.40 -11.34 8.74
CA SER A 36 -4.86 -10.23 7.96
C SER A 36 -4.72 -8.94 8.77
N LEU A 37 -5.65 -8.68 9.68
CA LEU A 37 -5.62 -7.55 10.60
C LEU A 37 -4.48 -7.70 11.61
N LEU A 38 -4.27 -8.90 12.17
CA LEU A 38 -3.13 -9.19 13.04
C LEU A 38 -1.79 -8.96 12.31
N HIS A 39 -1.71 -9.39 11.05
CA HIS A 39 -0.53 -9.11 10.22
C HIS A 39 -0.35 -7.61 9.98
N ALA A 40 -1.40 -6.88 9.65
CA ALA A 40 -1.34 -5.44 9.41
C ALA A 40 -0.84 -4.69 10.66
N ARG A 41 -1.40 -5.00 11.84
CA ARG A 41 -0.99 -4.43 13.13
C ARG A 41 0.45 -4.74 13.50
N ARG A 42 1.00 -5.86 13.03
CA ARG A 42 2.40 -6.21 13.25
C ARG A 42 3.34 -5.55 12.25
N VAL A 43 3.00 -5.57 10.97
CA VAL A 43 3.89 -5.23 9.86
C VAL A 43 3.91 -3.73 9.60
N VAL A 44 2.75 -3.07 9.53
CA VAL A 44 2.65 -1.66 9.14
C VAL A 44 3.43 -0.72 10.07
N PRO A 45 3.43 -0.90 11.42
CA PRO A 45 4.25 -0.08 12.33
C PRO A 45 5.76 -0.20 12.13
N GLN A 46 6.23 -1.29 11.52
CA GLN A 46 7.66 -1.47 11.20
C GLN A 46 8.06 -0.70 9.94
N LEU A 47 7.08 -0.32 9.12
CA LEU A 47 7.28 0.38 7.86
C LEU A 47 7.07 1.90 8.00
N ILE A 48 6.16 2.31 8.90
CA ILE A 48 5.83 3.71 9.15
C ILE A 48 6.10 4.00 10.62
N SER A 49 7.16 4.77 10.90
CA SER A 49 7.52 5.13 12.27
C SER A 49 6.58 6.19 12.86
N GLN A 50 6.58 6.32 14.18
CA GLN A 50 5.83 7.36 14.90
C GLN A 50 6.21 8.79 14.46
N GLU A 51 7.44 9.01 14.01
CA GLU A 51 7.87 10.30 13.48
C GLU A 51 7.16 10.65 12.16
N HIS A 52 7.02 9.67 11.27
CA HIS A 52 6.28 9.85 10.02
C HIS A 52 4.80 10.15 10.27
N LEU A 53 4.18 9.51 11.28
CA LEU A 53 2.80 9.79 11.67
C LEU A 53 2.63 11.19 12.26
N LYS A 54 3.53 11.59 13.16
CA LYS A 54 3.55 12.96 13.71
C LYS A 54 3.74 14.00 12.61
N TRP A 55 4.58 13.70 11.62
CA TRP A 55 4.76 14.58 10.47
C TRP A 55 3.46 14.70 9.65
N LEU A 56 2.79 13.60 9.32
CA LEU A 56 1.50 13.64 8.62
C LEU A 56 0.45 14.49 9.37
N GLU A 57 0.45 14.41 10.70
CA GLU A 57 -0.50 15.12 11.56
C GLU A 57 -0.20 16.62 11.71
N SER A 58 1.08 17.00 11.76
CA SER A 58 1.51 18.34 12.16
C SER A 58 2.12 19.18 11.04
N TRP A 59 2.46 18.60 9.90
CA TRP A 59 3.08 19.34 8.81
C TRP A 59 2.13 20.40 8.22
N ASP A 60 2.62 21.62 8.09
CA ASP A 60 1.87 22.68 7.42
C ASP A 60 2.03 22.60 5.90
N PHE A 61 1.11 21.88 5.25
CA PHE A 61 1.03 21.82 3.79
C PHE A 61 0.78 23.18 3.12
N GLY A 62 0.36 24.21 3.87
CA GLY A 62 0.20 25.59 3.39
C GLY A 62 1.52 26.24 2.94
N LEU A 63 2.67 25.70 3.39
CA LEU A 63 3.99 26.13 2.96
C LEU A 63 4.27 25.85 1.46
N GLY A 64 3.45 25.02 0.81
CA GLY A 64 3.59 24.70 -0.61
C GLY A 64 4.73 23.75 -0.94
N TYR A 65 5.33 23.12 0.08
CA TYR A 65 6.34 22.09 -0.09
C TYR A 65 6.21 20.98 0.97
N VAL A 66 6.85 19.84 0.70
CA VAL A 66 7.11 18.77 1.67
C VAL A 66 8.59 18.39 1.68
N PRO A 67 9.17 18.04 2.84
CA PRO A 67 10.53 17.54 2.92
C PRO A 67 10.67 16.21 2.16
N LEU A 68 11.64 16.13 1.25
CA LEU A 68 11.79 14.95 0.39
C LEU A 68 12.25 13.73 1.18
N ASP A 69 13.10 13.92 2.18
CA ASP A 69 13.62 12.87 3.06
C ASP A 69 12.51 12.11 3.81
N ILE A 70 11.50 12.83 4.30
CA ILE A 70 10.33 12.25 4.97
C ILE A 70 9.37 11.67 3.93
N PHE A 71 9.13 12.39 2.82
CA PHE A 71 8.17 11.99 1.81
C PHE A 71 8.59 10.73 1.02
N ASP A 72 9.88 10.52 0.82
CA ASP A 72 10.45 9.40 0.08
C ASP A 72 9.95 8.05 0.60
N LEU A 73 9.74 7.92 1.91
CA LEU A 73 9.17 6.72 2.51
C LEU A 73 7.77 6.44 1.95
N PHE A 74 6.87 7.42 2.02
CA PHE A 74 5.49 7.28 1.57
C PHE A 74 5.44 6.97 0.07
N HIS A 75 6.29 7.63 -0.72
CA HIS A 75 6.40 7.35 -2.14
C HIS A 75 6.82 5.89 -2.42
N ARG A 76 7.88 5.40 -1.77
CA ARG A 76 8.34 4.01 -1.94
C ARG A 76 7.30 3.00 -1.48
N LEU A 77 6.69 3.22 -0.32
CA LEU A 77 5.63 2.34 0.20
C LEU A 77 4.42 2.31 -0.73
N SER A 78 4.06 3.44 -1.35
CA SER A 78 2.96 3.50 -2.32
C SER A 78 3.18 2.57 -3.52
N ILE A 79 4.43 2.49 -4.01
CA ILE A 79 4.79 1.62 -5.14
C ILE A 79 4.66 0.15 -4.72
N GLU A 80 5.20 -0.19 -3.55
CA GLU A 80 5.16 -1.57 -3.03
C GLU A 80 3.72 -2.03 -2.74
N MET A 81 2.90 -1.16 -2.12
CA MET A 81 1.49 -1.43 -1.86
C MET A 81 0.69 -1.53 -3.17
N SER A 82 0.96 -0.66 -4.15
CA SER A 82 0.32 -0.77 -5.48
C SER A 82 0.63 -2.10 -6.14
N ARG A 83 1.89 -2.56 -6.10
CA ARG A 83 2.29 -3.87 -6.64
C ARG A 83 1.57 -5.01 -5.94
N VAL A 84 1.46 -4.96 -4.61
CA VAL A 84 0.73 -5.96 -3.82
C VAL A 84 -0.75 -6.02 -4.21
N LEU A 85 -1.41 -4.87 -4.37
CA LEU A 85 -2.79 -4.83 -4.86
C LEU A 85 -2.91 -5.36 -6.29
N THR A 86 -1.94 -5.07 -7.16
CA THR A 86 -1.90 -5.62 -8.52
C THR A 86 -1.80 -7.15 -8.50
N VAL A 87 -0.95 -7.73 -7.66
CA VAL A 87 -0.84 -9.19 -7.50
C VAL A 87 -2.14 -9.79 -6.93
N ALA A 88 -2.78 -9.11 -5.98
CA ALA A 88 -4.07 -9.57 -5.43
C ALA A 88 -5.16 -9.64 -6.50
N ALA A 89 -5.17 -8.70 -7.45
CA ALA A 89 -6.08 -8.71 -8.59
C ALA A 89 -5.65 -9.67 -9.73
N ASN A 90 -4.36 -10.00 -9.83
CA ASN A 90 -3.78 -10.80 -10.91
C ASN A 90 -2.88 -11.92 -10.35
N PRO A 91 -3.44 -13.10 -10.04
CA PRO A 91 -2.70 -14.21 -9.44
C PRO A 91 -1.50 -14.73 -10.25
N ASP A 92 -1.43 -14.43 -11.54
CA ASP A 92 -0.29 -14.84 -12.38
C ASP A 92 0.99 -14.04 -12.04
N LEU A 93 0.88 -12.93 -11.31
CA LEU A 93 2.00 -12.07 -10.89
C LEU A 93 2.58 -12.43 -9.51
N GLN A 94 2.27 -13.61 -8.96
CA GLN A 94 2.70 -14.04 -7.62
C GLN A 94 4.22 -13.97 -7.40
N GLU A 95 5.03 -14.11 -8.46
CA GLU A 95 6.48 -13.98 -8.36
C GLU A 95 6.94 -12.61 -7.84
N TRP A 96 6.14 -11.55 -8.07
CA TRP A 96 6.45 -10.19 -7.60
C TRP A 96 6.46 -10.09 -6.07
N LEU A 97 5.82 -11.02 -5.35
CA LEU A 97 5.81 -11.03 -3.88
C LEU A 97 7.15 -11.40 -3.26
N ARG A 98 8.10 -11.94 -4.04
CA ARG A 98 9.42 -12.39 -3.56
C ARG A 98 10.37 -11.24 -3.21
N GLU A 99 10.06 -10.02 -3.64
CA GLU A 99 10.90 -8.85 -3.42
C GLU A 99 10.47 -8.06 -2.18
N GLY A 100 11.48 -7.59 -1.44
CA GLY A 100 11.29 -6.68 -0.31
C GLY A 100 10.27 -7.19 0.71
N ASN A 101 9.35 -6.32 1.12
CA ASN A 101 8.32 -6.63 2.12
C ASN A 101 6.99 -7.07 1.52
N ARG A 102 6.91 -7.31 0.20
CA ARG A 102 5.64 -7.54 -0.51
C ARG A 102 4.89 -8.77 -0.02
N ALA A 103 5.57 -9.87 0.28
CA ALA A 103 4.94 -11.05 0.86
C ALA A 103 4.30 -10.76 2.24
N GLN A 104 4.90 -9.90 3.07
CA GLN A 104 4.33 -9.52 4.36
C GLN A 104 3.16 -8.55 4.18
N LEU A 105 3.28 -7.60 3.26
CA LEU A 105 2.20 -6.68 2.90
C LEU A 105 0.99 -7.41 2.30
N PHE A 106 1.22 -8.43 1.46
CA PHE A 106 0.14 -9.24 0.88
C PHE A 106 -0.68 -9.98 1.95
N LYS A 107 -0.03 -10.46 3.02
CA LYS A 107 -0.70 -11.06 4.19
C LYS A 107 -1.54 -10.08 5.01
N CYS A 108 -1.35 -8.77 4.81
CA CYS A 108 -2.15 -7.74 5.48
C CYS A 108 -3.50 -7.52 4.78
N LEU A 109 -3.68 -8.05 3.56
CA LEU A 109 -4.97 -8.05 2.88
C LEU A 109 -5.87 -9.17 3.42
N PRO A 110 -7.20 -8.97 3.47
CA PRO A 110 -7.92 -7.79 3.02
C PRO A 110 -7.96 -6.62 4.02
N ALA A 111 -7.60 -6.80 5.30
CA ALA A 111 -7.81 -5.78 6.33
C ALA A 111 -7.13 -4.43 6.06
N ALA A 112 -5.93 -4.43 5.47
CA ALA A 112 -5.18 -3.21 5.18
C ALA A 112 -5.48 -2.60 3.79
N ASN A 113 -6.50 -3.09 3.07
CA ASN A 113 -6.77 -2.66 1.69
C ASN A 113 -7.02 -1.16 1.57
N ASP A 114 -7.88 -0.58 2.42
CA ASP A 114 -8.13 0.88 2.38
C ASP A 114 -6.87 1.68 2.71
N LEU A 115 -6.11 1.28 3.74
CA LEU A 115 -4.83 1.90 4.10
C LEU A 115 -3.87 1.93 2.90
N PHE A 116 -3.77 0.84 2.13
CA PHE A 116 -2.93 0.78 0.94
C PHE A 116 -3.40 1.76 -0.13
N LEU A 117 -4.71 1.85 -0.36
CA LEU A 117 -5.29 2.81 -1.29
C LEU A 117 -5.03 4.25 -0.86
N ARG A 118 -5.17 4.58 0.43
CA ARG A 118 -4.88 5.92 0.96
C ARG A 118 -3.40 6.29 0.86
N MET A 119 -2.50 5.33 1.05
CA MET A 119 -1.06 5.53 0.84
C MET A 119 -0.77 5.90 -0.62
N ILE A 120 -1.37 5.17 -1.56
CA ILE A 120 -1.21 5.41 -2.99
C ILE A 120 -1.80 6.76 -3.40
N GLU A 121 -2.98 7.09 -2.89
CA GLU A 121 -3.64 8.37 -3.13
C GLU A 121 -2.80 9.54 -2.59
N PHE A 122 -2.34 9.47 -1.34
CA PHE A 122 -1.47 10.49 -0.74
C PHE A 122 -0.19 10.70 -1.56
N ALA A 123 0.54 9.63 -1.86
CA ALA A 123 1.76 9.73 -2.64
C ALA A 123 1.52 10.36 -4.03
N ARG A 124 0.48 9.93 -4.75
CA ARG A 124 0.13 10.50 -6.06
C ARG A 124 -0.27 11.98 -5.98
N THR A 125 -0.97 12.38 -4.92
CA THR A 125 -1.40 13.77 -4.72
C THR A 125 -0.22 14.71 -4.51
N VAL A 126 0.90 14.22 -3.96
CA VAL A 126 2.10 15.00 -3.67
C VAL A 126 3.15 14.93 -4.80
N VAL A 127 3.25 13.82 -5.54
CA VAL A 127 4.26 13.58 -6.60
C VAL A 127 4.03 14.40 -7.88
N SER A 128 2.97 15.21 -7.99
CA SER A 128 2.77 16.08 -9.17
C SER A 128 3.79 17.21 -9.33
N GLU A 129 4.79 17.30 -8.46
CA GLU A 129 5.61 18.50 -8.28
C GLU A 129 7.12 18.27 -8.51
N SER A 130 7.85 19.37 -8.72
CA SER A 130 9.29 19.35 -8.98
C SER A 130 10.11 19.24 -7.70
N VAL A 131 11.20 18.48 -7.74
CA VAL A 131 12.20 18.47 -6.66
C VAL A 131 13.03 19.75 -6.74
N THR A 132 13.12 20.48 -5.63
CA THR A 132 13.94 21.70 -5.47
C THR A 132 14.62 21.71 -4.11
N GLU A 133 15.40 22.75 -3.83
CA GLU A 133 15.95 23.04 -2.51
C GLU A 133 15.15 24.15 -1.81
N ASP A 134 15.01 24.06 -0.49
CA ASP A 134 14.48 25.14 0.35
C ASP A 134 15.57 26.19 0.68
N ARG A 135 15.22 27.19 1.48
CA ARG A 135 16.16 28.26 1.88
C ARG A 135 17.34 27.77 2.73
N LEU A 136 17.24 26.57 3.29
CA LEU A 136 18.28 25.94 4.11
C LEU A 136 19.11 24.93 3.30
N GLY A 137 18.84 24.78 2.00
CA GLY A 137 19.50 23.79 1.12
C GLY A 137 18.95 22.37 1.26
N SER A 138 17.83 22.18 1.96
CA SER A 138 17.19 20.87 2.10
C SER A 138 16.36 20.56 0.87
N ARG A 139 16.43 19.31 0.40
CA ARG A 139 15.64 18.87 -0.76
C ARG A 139 14.17 18.74 -0.38
N VAL A 140 13.30 19.35 -1.18
CA VAL A 140 11.86 19.37 -0.99
C VAL A 140 11.14 19.05 -2.29
N LEU A 141 9.95 18.48 -2.19
CA LEU A 141 8.97 18.54 -3.27
C LEU A 141 8.18 19.81 -3.07
N ALA A 142 8.35 20.77 -3.98
CA ALA A 142 7.67 22.04 -3.90
C ALA A 142 6.78 22.23 -5.12
N HIS A 143 5.59 22.73 -4.85
CA HIS A 143 4.72 23.18 -5.91
C HIS A 143 5.12 24.61 -6.32
N GLY A 144 5.40 24.79 -7.60
CA GLY A 144 5.83 26.06 -8.19
C GLY A 144 4.73 26.72 -9.01
N HIS A 145 3.71 27.31 -8.38
CA HIS A 145 2.78 28.20 -9.10
C HIS A 145 2.78 29.62 -8.53
N SER A 146 2.66 30.60 -9.42
CA SER A 146 2.50 32.01 -9.06
C SER A 146 1.07 32.35 -8.60
N ASP A 147 0.11 31.45 -8.78
CA ASP A 147 -1.30 31.63 -8.43
C ASP A 147 -1.61 31.14 -7.00
N ASP A 148 -2.11 32.05 -6.16
CA ASP A 148 -2.48 31.78 -4.77
C ASP A 148 -3.71 30.87 -4.64
N TYR A 149 -4.64 30.91 -5.59
CA TYR A 149 -5.78 29.98 -5.59
C TYR A 149 -5.33 28.54 -5.85
N ALA A 150 -4.43 28.35 -6.82
CA ALA A 150 -3.82 27.05 -7.09
C ALA A 150 -3.04 26.52 -5.88
N LYS A 151 -2.25 27.37 -5.19
CA LYS A 151 -1.54 27.01 -3.95
C LYS A 151 -2.49 26.47 -2.88
N GLN A 152 -3.55 27.22 -2.58
CA GLN A 152 -4.51 26.83 -1.54
C GLN A 152 -5.22 25.52 -1.88
N ARG A 153 -5.57 25.32 -3.14
CA ARG A 153 -6.20 24.08 -3.61
C ARG A 153 -5.27 22.87 -3.46
N ILE A 154 -4.00 23.00 -3.83
CA ILE A 154 -2.99 21.94 -3.71
C ILE A 154 -2.73 21.62 -2.24
N ALA A 155 -2.46 22.63 -1.41
CA ALA A 155 -2.27 22.48 0.02
C ALA A 155 -3.47 21.79 0.70
N SER A 156 -4.69 22.13 0.28
CA SER A 156 -5.91 21.49 0.77
C SER A 156 -6.07 20.04 0.31
N ALA A 157 -5.63 19.71 -0.91
CA ALA A 157 -5.61 18.32 -1.39
C ALA A 157 -4.57 17.47 -0.63
N TRP A 158 -3.37 18.00 -0.41
CA TRP A 158 -2.32 17.36 0.38
C TRP A 158 -2.80 17.10 1.81
N ARG A 159 -3.36 18.13 2.48
CA ARG A 159 -3.89 18.00 3.84
C ARG A 159 -4.98 16.93 3.94
N ARG A 160 -5.96 16.94 3.02
CA ARG A 160 -7.05 15.96 3.04
C ARG A 160 -6.56 14.53 2.82
N SER A 161 -5.64 14.32 1.88
CA SER A 161 -5.10 12.99 1.61
C SER A 161 -4.20 12.48 2.76
N ALA A 162 -3.40 13.36 3.38
CA ALA A 162 -2.63 13.04 4.59
C ALA A 162 -3.54 12.64 5.76
N GLN A 163 -4.63 13.39 5.99
CA GLN A 163 -5.63 13.08 7.01
C GLN A 163 -6.33 11.74 6.75
N ALA A 164 -6.71 11.46 5.50
CA ALA A 164 -7.32 10.20 5.12
C ALA A 164 -6.36 9.00 5.34
N LEU A 165 -5.08 9.17 5.00
CA LEU A 165 -4.05 8.16 5.27
C LEU A 165 -3.86 7.94 6.78
N LEU A 166 -3.77 9.02 7.56
CA LEU A 166 -3.63 8.92 9.01
C LEU A 166 -4.84 8.23 9.65
N HIS A 167 -6.05 8.54 9.19
CA HIS A 167 -7.26 7.88 9.63
C HIS A 167 -7.23 6.38 9.35
N ALA A 168 -6.95 5.98 8.10
CA ALA A 168 -6.88 4.57 7.72
C ALA A 168 -5.78 3.82 8.49
N TYR A 169 -4.65 4.48 8.78
CA TYR A 169 -3.63 3.95 9.68
C TYR A 169 -4.19 3.65 11.07
N ARG A 170 -4.82 4.63 11.71
CA ARG A 170 -5.37 4.50 13.07
C ARG A 170 -6.45 3.43 13.15
N GLU A 171 -7.30 3.33 12.14
CA GLU A 171 -8.35 2.31 12.07
C GLU A 171 -7.77 0.89 12.03
N VAL A 172 -6.83 0.64 11.10
CA VAL A 172 -6.25 -0.70 10.89
C VAL A 172 -5.28 -1.08 12.01
N VAL A 173 -4.37 -0.17 12.35
CA VAL A 173 -3.24 -0.44 13.24
C VAL A 173 -3.61 -0.24 14.71
N GLU A 174 -4.27 0.86 15.05
CA GLU A 174 -4.60 1.21 16.44
C GLU A 174 -5.97 0.65 16.86
N GLY A 175 -6.82 0.29 15.90
CA GLY A 175 -8.18 -0.19 16.17
C GLY A 175 -9.12 0.93 16.61
N ALA A 176 -8.77 2.19 16.33
CA ALA A 176 -9.57 3.35 16.68
C ALA A 176 -10.71 3.53 15.67
N ALA A 177 -11.78 2.76 15.82
CA ALA A 177 -13.05 3.04 15.13
C ALA A 177 -13.68 4.27 15.80
N HIS A 178 -13.88 5.35 15.06
CA HIS A 178 -14.63 6.50 15.56
C HIS A 178 -16.06 6.47 15.04
N SER A 179 -16.96 6.37 16.01
CA SER A 179 -18.41 6.58 15.94
C SER A 179 -18.80 7.96 15.42
#